data_AF-A0A800J9G3-F1
#
_entry.id   AF-A0A800J9G3-F1
#
_cell.length_a   1.000
_cell.length_b   1.000
_cell.length_c   1.000
_cell.angle_alpha   90.00
_cell.angle_beta   90.00
_cell.angle_gamma   90.00
#
_symmetry.space_group_name_H-M   'P 1'
#
loop_
_entity.id
_entity.type
_entity.pdbx_description
1 polymer ?
#
loop_
_entity_poly.entity_id
_entity_poly.type
_entity_poly.pdbx_seq_one_letter_code
_entity_poly.pdbx_strand_id
1 'polypeptide(L)'
;QYASATTLAPLLSKIFADKIVAGKGEGKTATGSAVKIIAEPRLNALIIIADRLATDRVLQLIAKLDTVQGTSGETQLKLVALEYTSAKRMAVLLSKIFSDSVVSGKGEGKTAKASPVKIIEEERLNSLIIIAGRIEIEQILSLIKKLDVFQESGKIKSNFKLYHLKHAVAKDMAIMLKEVTGRITEVARKDEKPKPEAQNQSKTVDSGGQTDISISADEATNSLLIFAPSDAFTTLDQIIIELDVPRMQVYVEALVMEVSLSKSLDLGINWKGAGVTSGGRVITGGFPGAGAFTGDASTGGTAAIAANSSTIGVLNG
;
A
#
# COMPACT_ATOMS: atom_id res chain seq x y z
N GLN A 1 46.38 -26.88 -29.03
CA GLN A 1 45.08 -26.61 -29.67
C GLN A 1 44.08 -26.06 -28.65
N TYR A 2 44.01 -26.64 -27.45
CA TYR A 2 43.06 -26.27 -26.41
C TYR A 2 43.66 -25.36 -25.33
N ALA A 3 44.95 -25.51 -25.02
CA ALA A 3 45.63 -24.65 -24.05
C ALA A 3 46.21 -23.36 -24.70
N SER A 4 46.14 -22.24 -23.98
CA SER A 4 46.64 -20.94 -24.46
C SER A 4 48.17 -20.84 -24.40
N ALA A 5 48.81 -20.50 -25.52
CA ALA A 5 50.26 -20.33 -25.65
C ALA A 5 50.83 -19.32 -24.62
N THR A 6 50.09 -18.24 -24.35
CA THR A 6 50.48 -17.20 -23.37
C THR A 6 50.58 -17.74 -21.94
N THR A 7 49.75 -18.74 -21.60
CA THR A 7 49.78 -19.38 -20.27
C THR A 7 50.83 -20.49 -20.18
N LEU A 8 51.06 -21.22 -21.28
CA LEU A 8 52.00 -22.34 -21.32
C LEU A 8 53.45 -21.90 -21.41
N ALA A 9 53.78 -20.86 -22.19
CA ALA A 9 55.17 -20.44 -22.39
C ALA A 9 55.95 -20.13 -21.09
N PRO A 10 55.45 -19.32 -20.13
CA PRO A 10 56.18 -19.04 -18.89
C PRO A 10 56.28 -20.26 -17.95
N LEU A 11 55.30 -21.17 -18.00
CA LEU A 11 55.31 -22.39 -17.20
C LEU A 11 56.33 -23.39 -17.75
N LEU A 12 56.33 -23.59 -19.06
CA LEU A 12 57.29 -24.46 -19.74
C LEU A 12 58.71 -23.89 -19.64
N SER A 13 58.89 -22.58 -19.83
CA SER A 13 60.21 -21.96 -19.67
C SER A 13 60.77 -22.15 -18.26
N LYS A 14 59.94 -22.04 -17.22
CA LYS A 14 60.35 -22.29 -15.82
C LYS A 14 60.75 -23.76 -15.58
N ILE A 15 59.94 -24.72 -16.05
CA ILE A 15 60.21 -26.16 -15.87
C ILE A 15 61.50 -26.60 -16.56
N PHE A 16 61.78 -26.06 -17.76
CA PHE A 16 62.96 -26.41 -18.52
C PHE A 16 64.19 -25.56 -18.18
N ALA A 17 64.02 -24.39 -17.55
CA ALA A 17 65.11 -23.60 -16.98
C ALA A 17 65.69 -24.27 -15.71
N ASP A 18 64.86 -24.80 -14.81
CA ASP A 18 65.32 -25.41 -13.56
C ASP A 18 66.13 -26.69 -13.76
N LYS A 19 65.87 -27.43 -14.86
CA LYS A 19 66.63 -28.66 -15.17
C LYS A 19 68.08 -28.44 -15.57
N ILE A 20 68.48 -27.20 -15.85
CA ILE A 20 69.88 -26.84 -16.14
C ILE A 20 70.72 -26.82 -14.85
N VAL A 21 70.10 -26.67 -13.68
CA VAL A 21 70.81 -26.49 -12.39
C VAL A 21 70.97 -27.80 -11.59
N ALA A 22 70.19 -28.85 -11.87
CA ALA A 22 70.18 -30.09 -11.09
C ALA A 22 71.31 -31.10 -11.43
N GLY A 23 72.25 -30.75 -12.31
CA GLY A 23 73.37 -31.60 -12.74
C GLY A 23 74.71 -31.18 -12.16
N LYS A 24 74.87 -31.17 -10.83
CA LYS A 24 76.19 -31.01 -10.17
C LYS A 24 76.52 -32.28 -9.39
N GLY A 25 76.87 -33.34 -10.13
CA GLY A 25 77.39 -34.61 -9.62
C GLY A 25 78.22 -35.27 -10.72
N GLU A 26 79.42 -35.72 -10.36
CA GLU A 26 80.51 -36.15 -11.25
C GLU A 26 80.11 -37.18 -12.33
N GLY A 27 80.58 -36.94 -13.56
CA GLY A 27 80.55 -37.92 -14.67
C GLY A 27 79.88 -37.39 -15.94
N LYS A 28 80.71 -37.04 -16.94
CA LYS A 28 80.35 -36.67 -18.34
C LYS A 28 79.10 -35.79 -18.49
N THR A 29 79.35 -34.48 -18.56
CA THR A 29 78.39 -33.42 -18.88
C THR A 29 77.60 -33.72 -20.15
N ALA A 30 76.36 -34.18 -20.02
CA ALA A 30 75.35 -33.92 -21.04
C ALA A 30 75.09 -32.42 -21.00
N THR A 31 75.66 -31.68 -21.95
CA THR A 31 75.43 -30.25 -22.17
C THR A 31 73.92 -30.04 -22.24
N GLY A 32 73.31 -29.57 -21.15
CA GLY A 32 71.88 -29.30 -21.11
C GLY A 32 71.60 -28.12 -22.04
N SER A 33 71.08 -28.40 -23.23
CA SER A 33 70.76 -27.37 -24.21
C SER A 33 69.70 -26.43 -23.64
N ALA A 34 69.98 -25.13 -23.63
CA ALA A 34 69.05 -24.11 -23.19
C ALA A 34 67.78 -24.15 -24.04
N VAL A 35 66.63 -24.32 -23.40
CA VAL A 35 65.31 -24.35 -24.05
C VAL A 35 64.70 -22.95 -23.92
N LYS A 36 64.58 -22.24 -25.04
CA LYS A 36 63.89 -20.95 -25.09
C LYS A 36 62.52 -21.12 -25.73
N ILE A 37 61.48 -20.79 -24.98
CA ILE A 37 60.08 -20.91 -25.41
C ILE A 37 59.48 -19.52 -25.42
N ILE A 38 58.93 -19.12 -26.57
CA ILE A 38 58.29 -17.82 -26.77
C ILE A 38 56.84 -18.10 -27.19
N ALA A 39 55.87 -17.47 -26.52
CA ALA A 39 54.48 -17.48 -26.96
C ALA A 39 54.29 -16.46 -28.08
N GLU A 40 53.58 -16.87 -29.14
CA GLU A 40 52.99 -15.96 -30.12
C GLU A 40 51.48 -15.87 -29.84
N PRO A 41 51.02 -14.82 -29.13
CA PRO A 41 49.64 -14.75 -28.65
C PRO A 41 48.61 -14.65 -29.79
N ARG A 42 48.97 -14.03 -30.92
CA ARG A 42 48.03 -13.78 -32.02
C ARG A 42 47.62 -15.05 -32.75
N LEU A 43 48.52 -16.02 -32.83
CA LEU A 43 48.32 -17.29 -33.53
C LEU A 43 48.08 -18.46 -32.59
N ASN A 44 48.05 -18.21 -31.27
CA ASN A 44 48.05 -19.24 -30.23
C ASN A 44 49.14 -20.32 -30.47
N ALA A 45 50.33 -19.88 -30.88
CA ALA A 45 51.45 -20.73 -31.25
C ALA A 45 52.61 -20.60 -30.25
N LEU A 46 53.39 -21.68 -30.10
CA LEU A 46 54.59 -21.70 -29.27
C LEU A 46 55.80 -21.86 -30.18
N ILE A 47 56.73 -20.90 -30.11
CA ILE A 47 58.01 -20.97 -30.79
C ILE A 47 59.01 -21.59 -29.80
N ILE A 48 59.51 -22.77 -30.15
CA ILE A 48 60.44 -23.55 -29.32
C ILE A 48 61.81 -23.51 -29.99
N ILE A 49 62.82 -23.02 -29.27
CA ILE A 49 64.22 -23.02 -29.70
C ILE A 49 64.96 -23.91 -28.71
N ALA A 50 65.28 -25.13 -29.14
CA ALA A 50 65.91 -26.16 -28.32
C ALA A 50 66.60 -27.23 -29.19
N ASP A 51 67.43 -28.08 -28.57
CA ASP A 51 67.98 -29.27 -29.22
C ASP A 51 66.88 -30.32 -29.48
N ARG A 52 67.13 -31.26 -30.39
CA ARG A 52 66.18 -32.30 -30.82
C ARG A 52 65.63 -33.10 -29.64
N LEU A 53 66.50 -33.55 -28.73
CA LEU A 53 66.08 -34.32 -27.55
C LEU A 53 65.22 -33.50 -26.57
N ALA A 54 65.46 -32.20 -26.47
CA ALA A 54 64.69 -31.31 -25.62
C ALA A 54 63.34 -30.94 -26.25
N THR A 55 63.31 -30.75 -27.56
CA THR A 55 62.08 -30.52 -28.34
C THR A 55 61.09 -31.67 -28.17
N ASP A 56 61.54 -32.92 -28.26
CA ASP A 56 60.68 -34.10 -28.07
C ASP A 56 60.05 -34.14 -26.67
N ARG A 57 60.81 -33.77 -25.63
CA ARG A 57 60.32 -33.69 -24.25
C ARG A 57 59.29 -32.56 -24.06
N VAL A 58 59.53 -31.40 -24.69
CA VAL A 58 58.60 -30.27 -24.66
C VAL A 58 57.31 -30.66 -25.38
N LEU A 59 57.38 -31.33 -26.54
CA LEU A 59 56.21 -31.81 -27.28
C LEU A 59 55.39 -32.82 -26.49
N GLN A 60 56.03 -33.78 -25.81
CA GLN A 60 55.32 -34.74 -24.95
C GLN A 60 54.62 -34.06 -23.77
N LEU A 61 55.25 -33.04 -23.17
CA LEU A 61 54.65 -32.28 -22.08
C LEU A 61 53.48 -31.42 -22.59
N ILE A 62 53.64 -30.77 -23.75
CA ILE A 62 52.57 -30.04 -24.41
C ILE A 62 51.41 -30.99 -24.71
N ALA A 63 51.63 -32.19 -25.28
CA ALA A 63 50.56 -33.13 -25.57
C ALA A 63 49.78 -33.57 -24.32
N LYS A 64 50.42 -33.64 -23.16
CA LYS A 64 49.76 -33.95 -21.87
C LYS A 64 49.02 -32.74 -21.26
N LEU A 65 49.50 -31.52 -21.51
CA LEU A 65 48.90 -30.29 -21.00
C LEU A 65 47.85 -29.70 -21.96
N ASP A 66 47.94 -30.01 -23.25
CA ASP A 66 47.01 -29.67 -24.32
C ASP A 66 45.86 -30.67 -24.38
N THR A 67 45.38 -31.08 -23.21
CA THR A 67 44.09 -31.73 -23.09
C THR A 67 43.02 -30.67 -23.22
N VAL A 68 41.79 -31.08 -23.52
CA VAL A 68 40.60 -30.25 -23.38
C VAL A 68 40.47 -29.95 -21.89
N GLN A 69 41.25 -29.00 -21.37
CA GLN A 69 41.03 -28.44 -20.05
C GLN A 69 39.56 -28.07 -20.05
N GLY A 70 38.78 -28.79 -19.24
CA GLY A 70 37.35 -28.55 -19.08
C GLY A 70 37.18 -27.05 -19.00
N THR A 71 36.34 -26.54 -19.89
CA THR A 71 36.16 -25.13 -20.26
C THR A 71 35.62 -24.31 -19.09
N SER A 72 36.39 -24.18 -18.02
CA SER A 72 36.14 -23.36 -16.84
C SER A 72 36.29 -21.86 -17.14
N GLY A 73 36.29 -21.46 -18.41
CA GLY A 73 36.44 -20.08 -18.85
C GLY A 73 35.72 -19.73 -20.15
N GLU A 74 35.08 -20.68 -20.84
CA GLU A 74 34.21 -20.33 -21.96
C GLU A 74 32.83 -19.96 -21.42
N THR A 75 32.49 -18.68 -21.52
CA THR A 75 31.16 -18.18 -21.21
C THR A 75 30.18 -18.72 -22.25
N GLN A 76 29.20 -19.51 -21.80
CA GLN A 76 28.10 -19.98 -22.62
C GLN A 76 26.89 -19.07 -22.42
N LEU A 77 26.07 -18.95 -23.46
CA LEU A 77 24.77 -18.28 -23.40
C LEU A 77 23.68 -19.34 -23.35
N LYS A 78 22.81 -19.25 -22.34
CA LYS A 78 21.63 -20.12 -22.22
C LYS A 78 20.37 -19.30 -21.94
N LEU A 79 19.32 -19.56 -22.72
CA LEU A 79 17.98 -19.02 -22.51
C LEU A 79 17.16 -20.02 -21.69
N VAL A 80 16.49 -19.54 -20.64
CA VAL A 80 15.63 -20.35 -19.76
C VAL A 80 14.28 -19.66 -19.61
N ALA A 81 13.21 -20.32 -20.05
CA ALA A 81 11.84 -19.84 -19.84
C ALA A 81 11.38 -20.17 -18.40
N LEU A 82 10.67 -19.23 -17.78
CA LEU A 82 10.09 -19.40 -16.45
C LEU A 82 8.56 -19.56 -16.58
N GLU A 83 7.98 -20.47 -15.81
CA GLU A 83 6.55 -20.80 -15.87
C GLU A 83 5.74 -20.06 -14.80
N TYR A 84 6.24 -19.99 -13.57
CA TYR A 84 5.47 -19.50 -12.41
C TYR A 84 5.99 -18.17 -11.86
N THR A 85 7.29 -17.93 -11.96
CA THR A 85 7.93 -16.71 -11.45
C THR A 85 8.22 -15.71 -12.56
N SER A 86 8.13 -14.40 -12.24
CA SER A 86 8.51 -13.36 -13.19
C SER A 86 10.03 -13.26 -13.38
N ALA A 87 10.47 -13.15 -14.63
CA ALA A 87 11.88 -13.03 -15.00
C ALA A 87 12.58 -11.85 -14.30
N LYS A 88 11.90 -10.70 -14.19
CA LYS A 88 12.42 -9.53 -13.47
C LYS A 88 12.74 -9.82 -12.00
N ARG A 89 11.82 -10.46 -11.28
CA ARG A 89 12.03 -10.80 -9.85
C ARG A 89 13.14 -11.83 -9.72
N MET A 90 13.15 -12.85 -10.57
CA MET A 90 14.16 -13.90 -10.53
C MET A 90 15.56 -13.38 -10.88
N ALA A 91 15.70 -12.49 -11.87
CA ALA A 91 16.97 -11.88 -12.25
C ALA A 91 17.58 -11.06 -11.10
N VAL A 92 16.76 -10.28 -10.38
CA VAL A 92 17.23 -9.51 -9.20
C VAL A 92 17.70 -10.44 -8.08
N LEU A 93 16.99 -11.55 -7.82
CA LEU A 93 17.40 -12.52 -6.79
C LEU A 93 18.68 -13.26 -7.18
N LEU A 94 18.75 -13.78 -8.40
CA LEU A 94 19.91 -14.52 -8.89
C LEU A 94 21.14 -13.61 -9.00
N SER A 95 20.99 -12.39 -9.54
CA SER A 95 22.10 -11.43 -9.59
C SER A 95 22.61 -11.09 -8.19
N LYS A 96 21.74 -10.96 -7.17
CA LYS A 96 22.15 -10.74 -5.78
C LYS A 96 22.94 -11.92 -5.20
N ILE A 97 22.49 -13.16 -5.42
CA ILE A 97 23.15 -14.37 -4.91
C ILE A 97 24.53 -14.58 -5.57
N PHE A 98 24.59 -14.43 -6.90
CA PHE A 98 25.79 -14.74 -7.66
C PHE A 98 26.79 -13.58 -7.69
N SER A 99 26.38 -12.31 -7.54
CA SER A 99 27.31 -11.17 -7.41
C SER A 99 28.06 -11.18 -6.08
N ASP A 100 27.42 -11.58 -4.99
CA ASP A 100 28.05 -11.71 -3.66
C ASP A 100 29.11 -12.82 -3.63
N SER A 101 28.86 -13.89 -4.38
CA SER A 101 29.79 -15.01 -4.57
C SER A 101 31.08 -14.61 -5.31
N VAL A 102 31.05 -13.54 -6.13
CA VAL A 102 32.25 -12.99 -6.80
C VAL A 102 33.12 -12.16 -5.84
N VAL A 103 32.53 -11.64 -4.75
CA VAL A 103 33.21 -10.75 -3.80
C VAL A 103 33.85 -11.52 -2.64
N SER A 104 33.35 -12.72 -2.31
CA SER A 104 33.90 -13.59 -1.26
C SER A 104 35.21 -14.33 -1.64
N GLY A 105 36.04 -13.72 -2.49
CA GLY A 105 37.38 -14.19 -2.86
C GLY A 105 38.49 -13.23 -2.44
N LYS A 106 38.23 -12.30 -1.52
CA LYS A 106 39.18 -11.26 -1.07
C LYS A 106 40.16 -11.78 -0.01
N GLY A 107 40.82 -12.90 -0.32
CA GLY A 107 41.98 -13.42 0.40
C GLY A 107 43.20 -13.38 -0.52
N GLU A 108 44.31 -12.81 -0.05
CA GLU A 108 45.57 -12.67 -0.77
C GLU A 108 46.00 -13.96 -1.47
N GLY A 109 46.16 -13.88 -2.80
CA GLY A 109 46.85 -14.89 -3.59
C GLY A 109 46.01 -15.47 -4.72
N LYS A 110 46.06 -14.82 -5.89
CA LYS A 110 45.79 -15.39 -7.22
C LYS A 110 44.72 -16.50 -7.25
N THR A 111 43.46 -16.14 -7.05
CA THR A 111 42.35 -17.02 -7.40
C THR A 111 41.90 -16.71 -8.82
N ALA A 112 41.72 -17.78 -9.60
CA ALA A 112 41.29 -17.77 -10.99
C ALA A 112 40.16 -16.76 -11.23
N LYS A 113 40.21 -16.07 -12.38
CA LYS A 113 39.16 -15.20 -12.90
C LYS A 113 37.80 -15.80 -12.54
N ALA A 114 37.12 -15.20 -11.57
CA ALA A 114 35.73 -15.54 -11.32
C ALA A 114 34.98 -15.31 -12.63
N SER A 115 34.41 -16.36 -13.20
CA SER A 115 33.60 -16.26 -14.40
C SER A 115 32.51 -15.22 -14.13
N PRO A 116 32.48 -14.08 -14.83
CA PRO A 116 31.47 -13.08 -14.58
C PRO A 116 30.11 -13.67 -14.96
N VAL A 117 29.27 -13.96 -13.96
CA VAL A 117 27.89 -14.38 -14.19
C VAL A 117 27.09 -13.12 -14.54
N LYS A 118 26.66 -13.01 -15.80
CA LYS A 118 25.76 -11.95 -16.24
C LYS A 118 24.39 -12.55 -16.49
N ILE A 119 23.40 -12.05 -15.78
CA ILE A 119 22.00 -12.45 -15.91
C ILE A 119 21.24 -11.25 -16.47
N ILE A 120 20.47 -11.47 -17.53
CA ILE A 120 19.64 -10.46 -18.17
C ILE A 120 18.22 -11.01 -18.22
N GLU A 121 17.26 -10.25 -17.72
CA GLU A 121 15.85 -10.54 -17.84
C GLU A 121 15.31 -10.21 -19.24
N GLU A 122 14.49 -11.10 -19.80
CA GLU A 122 13.60 -10.83 -20.93
C GLU A 122 12.16 -10.92 -20.43
N GLU A 123 11.53 -9.76 -20.23
CA GLU A 123 10.17 -9.60 -19.73
C GLU A 123 9.11 -10.13 -20.70
N ARG A 124 9.26 -9.90 -22.02
CA ARG A 124 8.22 -10.28 -23.01
C ARG A 124 8.10 -11.79 -23.17
N LEU A 125 9.21 -12.52 -23.06
CA LEU A 125 9.22 -13.99 -23.12
C LEU A 125 9.18 -14.65 -21.73
N ASN A 126 9.05 -13.86 -20.66
CA ASN A 126 9.24 -14.30 -19.27
C ASN A 126 10.42 -15.28 -19.12
N SER A 127 11.58 -14.90 -19.66
CA SER A 127 12.75 -15.76 -19.78
C SER A 127 14.00 -15.07 -19.23
N LEU A 128 14.97 -15.87 -18.78
CA LEU A 128 16.27 -15.41 -18.33
C LEU A 128 17.34 -15.78 -19.35
N ILE A 129 18.15 -14.79 -19.72
CA ILE A 129 19.36 -14.99 -20.50
C ILE A 129 20.53 -15.04 -19.53
N ILE A 130 21.17 -16.20 -19.43
CA ILE A 130 22.30 -16.45 -18.54
C ILE A 130 23.57 -16.53 -19.38
N ILE A 131 24.54 -15.69 -19.06
CA ILE A 131 25.88 -15.69 -19.65
C ILE A 131 26.86 -15.99 -18.52
N ALA A 132 27.33 -17.24 -18.47
CA ALA A 132 28.24 -17.71 -17.43
C ALA A 132 29.02 -18.94 -17.90
N GLY A 133 29.98 -19.42 -17.08
CA GLY A 133 30.65 -20.68 -17.35
C GLY A 133 29.70 -21.87 -17.24
N ARG A 134 30.12 -23.01 -17.77
CA ARG A 134 29.29 -24.22 -17.85
C ARG A 134 28.81 -24.70 -16.48
N ILE A 135 29.69 -24.63 -15.47
CA ILE A 135 29.43 -25.12 -14.11
C ILE A 135 28.40 -24.21 -13.41
N GLU A 136 28.57 -22.90 -13.57
CA GLU A 136 27.70 -21.88 -13.00
C GLU A 136 26.30 -21.95 -13.60
N ILE A 137 26.19 -22.20 -14.92
CA ILE A 137 24.88 -22.39 -15.59
C ILE A 137 24.13 -23.58 -14.99
N GLU A 138 24.78 -24.71 -14.75
CA GLU A 138 24.13 -25.89 -14.15
C GLU A 138 23.64 -25.63 -12.72
N GLN A 139 24.42 -24.87 -11.94
CA GLN A 139 24.01 -24.42 -10.60
C GLN A 139 22.81 -23.49 -10.66
N ILE A 140 22.83 -22.49 -11.55
CA ILE A 140 21.73 -21.54 -11.74
C ILE A 140 20.46 -22.28 -12.19
N LEU A 141 20.57 -23.22 -13.12
CA LEU A 141 19.44 -24.02 -13.59
C LEU A 141 18.82 -24.86 -12.47
N SER A 142 19.67 -25.48 -11.64
CA SER A 142 19.21 -26.27 -10.51
C SER A 142 18.49 -25.41 -9.47
N LEU A 143 18.96 -24.17 -9.27
CA LEU A 143 18.32 -23.20 -8.40
C LEU A 143 16.99 -22.70 -8.99
N ILE A 144 16.97 -22.36 -10.28
CA ILE A 144 15.74 -21.96 -10.99
C ILE A 144 14.68 -23.05 -10.86
N LYS A 145 15.01 -24.33 -11.08
CA LYS A 145 14.04 -25.42 -10.92
C LYS A 145 13.44 -25.53 -9.50
N LYS A 146 14.19 -25.15 -8.47
CA LYS A 146 13.71 -25.16 -7.07
C LYS A 146 12.88 -23.93 -6.73
N LEU A 147 13.16 -22.80 -7.38
CA LEU A 147 12.52 -21.51 -7.09
C LEU A 147 11.31 -21.23 -8.00
N ASP A 148 11.34 -21.70 -9.24
CA ASP A 148 10.23 -21.62 -10.21
C ASP A 148 9.21 -22.74 -9.96
N VAL A 149 8.73 -22.80 -8.73
CA VAL A 149 7.62 -23.67 -8.31
C VAL A 149 6.34 -22.84 -8.25
N PHE A 150 5.20 -23.47 -8.52
CA PHE A 150 3.90 -22.85 -8.32
C PHE A 150 3.73 -22.49 -6.84
N GLN A 151 3.95 -21.22 -6.51
CA GLN A 151 3.68 -20.69 -5.17
C GLN A 151 2.18 -20.42 -5.07
N GLU A 152 1.42 -21.41 -4.57
CA GLU A 152 0.01 -21.19 -4.25
C GLU A 152 -0.17 -20.13 -3.14
N SER A 153 0.88 -19.89 -2.34
CA SER A 153 0.94 -18.87 -1.28
C SER A 153 1.24 -17.45 -1.79
N GLY A 154 1.67 -17.27 -3.05
CA GLY A 154 2.15 -15.99 -3.57
C GLY A 154 1.10 -15.17 -4.32
N LYS A 155 0.00 -15.80 -4.75
CA LYS A 155 -1.22 -15.04 -4.99
C LYS A 155 -1.74 -14.70 -3.61
N ILE A 156 -1.69 -13.42 -3.26
CA ILE A 156 -2.70 -12.81 -2.40
C ILE A 156 -4.01 -13.32 -2.99
N LYS A 157 -4.53 -14.41 -2.44
CA LYS A 157 -5.91 -14.81 -2.60
C LYS A 157 -6.65 -13.72 -1.85
N SER A 158 -6.70 -12.51 -2.43
CA SER A 158 -7.77 -11.55 -2.17
C SER A 158 -8.99 -12.22 -2.72
N ASN A 159 -9.41 -13.24 -1.99
CA ASN A 159 -10.69 -13.85 -2.15
C ASN A 159 -11.64 -12.71 -1.88
N PHE A 160 -12.59 -12.52 -2.77
CA PHE A 160 -13.72 -11.66 -2.48
C PHE A 160 -14.82 -12.55 -1.95
N LYS A 161 -15.51 -12.11 -0.90
CA LYS A 161 -16.69 -12.79 -0.39
C LYS A 161 -17.83 -11.79 -0.35
N LEU A 162 -18.97 -12.22 -0.90
CA LEU A 162 -20.21 -11.47 -0.89
C LEU A 162 -21.04 -11.95 0.30
N TYR A 163 -21.45 -11.02 1.16
CA TYR A 163 -22.31 -11.28 2.31
C TYR A 163 -23.65 -10.61 2.09
N HIS A 164 -24.72 -11.40 2.08
CA HIS A 164 -26.07 -10.87 2.11
C HIS A 164 -26.49 -10.69 3.58
N LEU A 165 -26.78 -9.45 3.97
CA LEU A 165 -27.16 -9.14 5.34
C LEU A 165 -28.66 -9.32 5.56
N LYS A 166 -29.04 -9.86 6.73
CA LYS A 166 -30.45 -10.19 7.05
C LYS A 166 -31.14 -9.12 7.88
N HIS A 167 -30.42 -8.49 8.80
CA HIS A 167 -30.97 -7.61 9.83
C HIS A 167 -30.31 -6.22 9.82
N ALA A 168 -29.03 -6.14 9.47
CA ALA A 168 -28.28 -4.89 9.36
C ALA A 168 -28.29 -4.33 7.93
N VAL A 169 -28.10 -3.01 7.83
CA VAL A 169 -27.99 -2.29 6.56
C VAL A 169 -26.53 -2.30 6.10
N ALA A 170 -26.28 -2.72 4.86
CA ALA A 170 -24.94 -2.90 4.30
C ALA A 170 -24.13 -1.60 4.28
N LYS A 171 -24.78 -0.47 3.99
CA LYS A 171 -24.13 0.86 3.98
C LYS A 171 -23.52 1.21 5.34
N ASP A 172 -24.30 1.03 6.41
CA ASP A 172 -23.86 1.36 7.77
C ASP A 172 -22.80 0.38 8.25
N MET A 173 -22.98 -0.91 7.95
CA MET A 173 -22.02 -1.97 8.26
C MET A 173 -20.67 -1.75 7.59
N ALA A 174 -20.65 -1.33 6.32
CA ALA A 174 -19.40 -1.07 5.61
C ALA A 174 -18.60 0.08 6.25
N ILE A 175 -19.27 1.13 6.72
CA ILE A 175 -18.62 2.25 7.42
C ILE A 175 -18.01 1.74 8.74
N MET A 176 -18.79 0.99 9.53
CA MET A 176 -18.30 0.42 10.79
C MET A 176 -17.11 -0.53 10.58
N LEU A 177 -17.20 -1.44 9.61
CA LEU A 177 -16.13 -2.40 9.32
C LEU A 177 -14.87 -1.70 8.79
N LYS A 178 -14.99 -0.64 7.98
CA LYS A 178 -13.85 0.19 7.55
C LYS A 178 -13.16 0.87 8.72
N GLU A 179 -13.92 1.38 9.68
CA GLU A 179 -13.37 2.01 10.88
C GLU A 179 -12.65 1.01 11.77
N VAL A 180 -13.24 -0.16 12.02
CA VAL A 180 -12.63 -1.23 12.82
C VAL A 180 -11.37 -1.78 12.15
N THR A 181 -11.43 -2.06 10.85
CA THR A 181 -10.27 -2.57 10.10
C THR A 181 -9.16 -1.53 9.99
N GLY A 182 -9.49 -0.26 9.79
CA GLY A 182 -8.52 0.84 9.83
C GLY A 182 -7.77 0.91 11.16
N ARG A 183 -8.47 0.82 12.29
CA ARG A 183 -7.85 0.85 13.63
C ARG A 183 -6.98 -0.37 13.92
N ILE A 184 -7.41 -1.57 13.50
CA ILE A 184 -6.61 -2.81 13.67
C ILE A 184 -5.25 -2.68 12.97
N THR A 185 -5.23 -2.06 11.80
CA THR A 185 -3.99 -1.88 11.02
C THR A 185 -3.06 -0.81 11.63
N GLU A 186 -3.63 0.16 12.35
CA GLU A 186 -2.87 1.19 13.06
C GLU A 186 -2.19 0.64 14.32
N VAL A 187 -2.85 -0.28 15.04
CA VAL A 187 -2.24 -0.98 16.18
C VAL A 187 -1.11 -1.90 15.71
N ALA A 188 -1.28 -2.61 14.59
CA ALA A 188 -0.25 -3.47 14.01
C ALA A 188 1.00 -2.68 13.55
N ARG A 189 0.85 -1.43 13.12
CA ARG A 189 1.98 -0.55 12.75
C ARG A 189 2.75 -0.01 13.95
N LYS A 190 2.22 -0.07 15.17
CA LYS A 190 2.86 0.50 16.36
C LYS A 190 3.95 -0.40 16.95
N ASP A 191 3.94 -1.69 16.61
CA ASP A 191 4.96 -2.67 17.03
C ASP A 191 6.17 -2.75 16.08
N GLU A 192 6.11 -2.16 14.88
CA GLU A 192 7.27 -1.98 14.01
C GLU A 192 7.79 -0.54 14.06
N LYS A 193 8.97 -0.37 14.68
CA LYS A 193 9.71 0.90 14.80
C LYS A 193 9.70 1.70 13.48
N PRO A 194 9.24 2.96 13.47
CA PRO A 194 9.32 3.81 12.30
C PRO A 194 10.73 4.41 12.16
N LYS A 195 11.33 4.20 10.99
CA LYS A 195 12.52 4.92 10.52
C LYS A 195 12.04 6.26 9.93
N PRO A 196 12.56 7.43 10.36
CA PRO A 196 12.07 8.71 9.85
C PRO A 196 12.86 9.12 8.60
N GLU A 197 12.18 9.53 7.53
CA GLU A 197 12.75 10.49 6.58
C GLU A 197 11.68 11.22 5.74
N ALA A 198 11.79 12.55 5.81
CA ALA A 198 11.48 13.60 4.82
C ALA A 198 10.03 13.99 4.47
N GLN A 199 9.75 15.27 4.76
CA GLN A 199 8.58 16.07 4.37
C GLN A 199 8.60 16.47 2.88
N ASN A 200 7.46 16.44 2.18
CA ASN A 200 6.75 17.66 1.74
C ASN A 200 5.48 17.39 0.90
N GLN A 201 4.38 18.01 1.36
CA GLN A 201 3.24 18.62 0.64
C GLN A 201 2.56 17.88 -0.52
N SER A 202 1.29 17.50 -0.32
CA SER A 202 0.11 18.07 -1.01
C SER A 202 -1.21 17.44 -0.55
N LYS A 203 -2.26 18.27 -0.52
CA LYS A 203 -3.67 17.98 -0.15
C LYS A 203 -4.25 16.72 -0.82
N THR A 204 -4.83 15.83 -0.03
CA THR A 204 -6.27 15.45 -0.04
C THR A 204 -6.54 14.48 1.10
N VAL A 205 -7.62 14.72 1.83
CA VAL A 205 -8.24 13.77 2.74
C VAL A 205 -8.74 12.60 1.90
N ASP A 206 -8.04 11.47 1.91
CA ASP A 206 -8.60 10.10 1.94
C ASP A 206 -7.47 9.05 2.00
N SER A 207 -7.52 8.17 2.99
CA SER A 207 -7.00 6.79 3.01
C SER A 207 -5.59 6.53 2.46
N GLY A 208 -4.56 7.01 3.18
CA GLY A 208 -3.16 6.64 2.97
C GLY A 208 -2.80 5.27 3.58
N GLY A 209 -2.68 4.26 2.71
CA GLY A 209 -2.09 2.96 3.04
C GLY A 209 -3.11 1.89 3.43
N GLN A 210 -4.05 1.59 2.53
CA GLN A 210 -4.86 0.38 2.62
C GLN A 210 -3.93 -0.83 2.69
N THR A 211 -3.87 -1.47 3.85
CA THR A 211 -3.77 -2.93 3.87
C THR A 211 -4.85 -3.48 2.95
N ASP A 212 -4.59 -4.59 2.26
CA ASP A 212 -5.39 -5.19 1.16
C ASP A 212 -6.88 -5.53 1.44
N ILE A 213 -7.46 -4.98 2.52
CA ILE A 213 -8.85 -5.08 2.93
C ILE A 213 -9.64 -3.92 2.30
N SER A 214 -10.38 -4.20 1.23
CA SER A 214 -11.31 -3.27 0.60
C SER A 214 -12.74 -3.73 0.83
N ILE A 215 -13.56 -2.87 1.43
CA ILE A 215 -14.95 -3.16 1.79
C ILE A 215 -15.86 -2.22 0.98
N SER A 216 -16.81 -2.79 0.26
CA SER A 216 -17.82 -2.05 -0.52
C SER A 216 -19.21 -2.57 -0.17
N ALA A 217 -20.19 -1.68 -0.06
CA ALA A 217 -21.58 -2.03 0.15
C ALA A 217 -22.38 -1.82 -1.14
N ASP A 218 -23.26 -2.76 -1.43
CA ASP A 218 -24.33 -2.60 -2.40
C ASP A 218 -25.65 -2.36 -1.66
N GLU A 219 -26.19 -1.14 -1.79
CA GLU A 219 -27.44 -0.70 -1.17
C GLU A 219 -28.66 -1.34 -1.85
N ALA A 220 -28.58 -1.69 -3.14
CA ALA A 220 -29.71 -2.24 -3.88
C ALA A 220 -30.05 -3.68 -3.45
N THR A 221 -29.01 -4.49 -3.18
CA THR A 221 -29.18 -5.90 -2.76
C THR A 221 -28.94 -6.12 -1.25
N ASN A 222 -28.68 -5.05 -0.50
CA ASN A 222 -28.25 -5.10 0.91
C ASN A 222 -27.10 -6.09 1.16
N SER A 223 -26.05 -5.97 0.34
CA SER A 223 -24.91 -6.90 0.35
C SER A 223 -23.59 -6.19 0.62
N LEU A 224 -22.68 -6.86 1.33
CA LEU A 224 -21.31 -6.43 1.53
C LEU A 224 -20.38 -7.24 0.64
N LEU A 225 -19.62 -6.55 -0.21
CA LEU A 225 -18.52 -7.11 -0.97
C LEU A 225 -17.21 -6.79 -0.25
N ILE A 226 -16.50 -7.82 0.20
CA ILE A 226 -15.26 -7.67 0.94
C ILE A 226 -14.14 -8.36 0.19
N PHE A 227 -13.09 -7.60 -0.13
CA PHE A 227 -11.81 -8.09 -0.60
C PHE A 227 -10.85 -8.08 0.58
N ALA A 228 -10.28 -9.22 0.94
CA ALA A 228 -9.31 -9.29 2.03
C ALA A 228 -8.41 -10.52 1.87
N PRO A 229 -7.24 -10.56 2.52
CA PRO A 229 -6.47 -11.79 2.68
C PRO A 229 -7.27 -12.85 3.45
N SER A 230 -6.97 -14.14 3.20
CA SER A 230 -7.66 -15.27 3.83
C SER A 230 -7.70 -15.20 5.37
N ASP A 231 -6.65 -14.67 5.99
CA ASP A 231 -6.53 -14.60 7.45
C ASP A 231 -7.53 -13.61 8.06
N ALA A 232 -7.83 -12.51 7.35
CA ALA A 232 -8.77 -11.48 7.78
C ALA A 232 -10.24 -11.92 7.66
N PHE A 233 -10.55 -12.90 6.80
CA PHE A 233 -11.93 -13.37 6.66
C PHE A 233 -12.45 -14.05 7.91
N THR A 234 -11.61 -14.76 8.66
CA THR A 234 -12.04 -15.45 9.89
C THR A 234 -12.53 -14.45 10.94
N THR A 235 -11.83 -13.32 11.08
CA THR A 235 -12.21 -12.27 12.04
C THR A 235 -13.40 -11.46 11.53
N LEU A 236 -13.44 -11.12 10.24
CA LEU A 236 -14.57 -10.43 9.63
C LEU A 236 -15.87 -11.24 9.68
N ASP A 237 -15.80 -12.56 9.46
CA ASP A 237 -16.95 -13.47 9.57
C ASP A 237 -17.57 -13.39 10.98
N GLN A 238 -16.75 -13.39 12.03
CA GLN A 238 -17.22 -13.29 13.41
C GLN A 238 -17.89 -11.94 13.69
N ILE A 239 -17.26 -10.84 13.29
CA ILE A 239 -17.79 -9.49 13.49
C ILE A 239 -19.12 -9.31 12.75
N ILE A 240 -19.21 -9.79 11.50
CA ILE A 240 -20.44 -9.69 10.70
C ILE A 240 -21.59 -10.45 11.37
N ILE A 241 -21.33 -11.65 11.90
CA ILE A 241 -22.35 -12.45 12.61
C ILE A 241 -22.84 -11.73 13.87
N GLU A 242 -21.94 -11.11 14.64
CA GLU A 242 -22.31 -10.39 15.87
C GLU A 242 -23.06 -9.08 15.59
N LEU A 243 -22.78 -8.41 14.48
CA LEU A 243 -23.44 -7.15 14.11
C LEU A 243 -24.77 -7.36 13.37
N ASP A 244 -24.92 -8.43 12.60
CA ASP A 244 -26.14 -8.76 11.85
C ASP A 244 -27.19 -9.45 12.74
N VAL A 245 -27.57 -8.80 13.84
CA VAL A 245 -28.58 -9.28 14.80
C VAL A 245 -29.90 -8.50 14.68
N PRO A 246 -31.06 -9.13 14.98
CA PRO A 246 -32.34 -8.44 14.95
C PRO A 246 -32.40 -7.33 16.00
N ARG A 247 -32.84 -6.14 15.60
CA ARG A 247 -32.99 -4.99 16.50
C ARG A 247 -34.35 -5.04 17.19
N MET A 248 -34.37 -4.93 18.52
CA MET A 248 -35.62 -4.82 19.27
C MET A 248 -36.28 -3.47 19.00
N GLN A 249 -37.58 -3.49 18.69
CA GLN A 249 -38.37 -2.28 18.51
C GLN A 249 -38.99 -1.90 19.84
N VAL A 250 -38.96 -0.60 20.18
CA VAL A 250 -39.58 -0.06 21.39
C VAL A 250 -40.87 0.65 21.01
N TYR A 251 -41.97 0.25 21.63
CA TYR A 251 -43.26 0.94 21.51
C TYR A 251 -43.39 1.99 22.62
N VAL A 252 -43.55 3.25 22.26
CA VAL A 252 -43.71 4.36 23.21
C VAL A 252 -45.14 4.87 23.10
N GLU A 253 -45.90 4.75 24.19
CA GLU A 253 -47.25 5.30 24.32
C GLU A 253 -47.21 6.53 25.22
N ALA A 254 -47.74 7.65 24.74
CA ALA A 254 -47.86 8.88 25.50
C ALA A 254 -49.31 9.37 25.45
N LEU A 255 -49.98 9.44 26.60
CA LEU A 255 -51.29 10.06 26.74
C LEU A 255 -51.10 11.50 27.23
N VAL A 256 -51.44 12.46 26.38
CA VAL A 256 -51.40 13.89 26.72
C VAL A 256 -52.84 14.36 26.94
N MET A 257 -53.15 14.80 28.16
CA MET A 257 -54.43 15.42 28.50
C MET A 257 -54.20 16.87 28.90
N GLU A 258 -54.84 17.79 28.17
CA GLU A 258 -54.87 19.21 28.51
C GLU A 258 -56.29 19.59 28.95
N VAL A 259 -56.39 20.27 30.10
CA VAL A 259 -57.64 20.85 30.58
C VAL A 259 -57.40 22.33 30.82
N SER A 260 -58.00 23.17 29.99
CA SER A 260 -58.01 24.62 30.17
C SER A 260 -59.40 25.09 30.56
N LEU A 261 -59.49 25.77 31.71
CA LEU A 261 -60.73 26.39 32.19
C LEU A 261 -60.49 27.89 32.36
N SER A 262 -61.12 28.67 31.50
CA SER A 262 -61.09 30.14 31.59
C SER A 262 -62.43 30.63 32.09
N LYS A 263 -62.46 31.20 33.30
CA LYS A 263 -63.65 31.80 33.90
C LYS A 263 -63.42 33.29 34.11
N SER A 264 -64.13 34.11 33.34
CA SER A 264 -64.23 35.57 33.56
C SER A 264 -65.66 35.91 34.01
N LEU A 265 -65.78 36.88 34.90
CA LEU A 265 -67.05 37.44 35.39
C LEU A 265 -66.87 38.95 35.45
N ASP A 266 -67.57 39.67 34.58
CA ASP A 266 -67.53 41.12 34.56
C ASP A 266 -68.84 41.71 35.10
N LEU A 267 -68.72 42.51 36.15
CA LEU A 267 -69.83 43.11 36.88
C LEU A 267 -69.56 44.61 36.99
N GLY A 268 -70.39 45.41 36.31
CA GLY A 268 -70.36 46.86 36.37
C GLY A 268 -71.71 47.44 36.77
N ILE A 269 -71.70 48.57 37.50
CA ILE A 269 -72.91 49.33 37.85
C ILE A 269 -72.85 50.69 37.14
N ASN A 270 -73.92 51.02 36.43
CA ASN A 270 -74.06 52.30 35.73
C ASN A 270 -75.12 53.15 36.41
N TRP A 271 -74.76 54.39 36.74
CA TRP A 271 -75.65 55.34 37.40
C TRP A 271 -75.88 56.54 36.49
N LYS A 272 -77.15 56.92 36.32
CA LYS A 272 -77.55 58.09 35.53
C LYS A 272 -78.61 58.88 36.29
N GLY A 273 -78.48 60.19 36.31
CA GLY A 273 -79.40 61.11 36.97
C GLY A 273 -79.76 62.27 36.06
N ALA A 274 -80.99 62.76 36.21
CA ALA A 274 -81.51 63.93 35.52
C ALA A 274 -82.27 64.81 36.51
N GLY A 275 -82.14 66.13 36.40
CA GLY A 275 -82.82 67.10 37.25
C GLY A 275 -83.17 68.36 36.48
N VAL A 276 -84.20 69.10 36.93
CA VAL A 276 -84.64 70.35 36.30
C VAL A 276 -84.45 71.49 37.31
N THR A 277 -83.80 72.58 36.90
CA THR A 277 -83.61 73.77 37.74
C THR A 277 -84.86 74.66 37.72
N SER A 278 -84.99 75.56 38.70
CA SER A 278 -86.17 76.43 38.85
C SER A 278 -86.40 77.39 37.66
N GLY A 279 -85.38 77.58 36.82
CA GLY A 279 -85.46 78.30 35.54
C GLY A 279 -85.81 77.42 34.33
N GLY A 280 -86.35 76.21 34.54
CA GLY A 280 -86.78 75.32 33.46
C GLY A 280 -85.67 74.52 32.77
N ARG A 281 -84.39 74.65 33.16
CA ARG A 281 -83.28 73.92 32.52
C ARG A 281 -83.14 72.48 33.03
N VAL A 282 -83.13 71.49 32.14
CA VAL A 282 -82.84 70.08 32.43
C VAL A 282 -81.32 69.86 32.40
N ILE A 283 -80.79 69.18 33.41
CA ILE A 283 -79.40 68.75 33.54
C ILE A 283 -79.35 67.24 33.69
N THR A 284 -78.48 66.57 32.93
CA THR A 284 -78.29 65.11 33.04
C THR A 284 -76.81 64.77 33.19
N GLY A 285 -76.49 63.71 33.94
CA GLY A 285 -75.12 63.23 34.15
C GLY A 285 -75.08 61.79 34.66
N GLY A 286 -73.94 61.12 34.50
CA GLY A 286 -73.82 59.72 34.93
C GLY A 286 -72.39 59.18 34.93
N PHE A 287 -72.20 58.10 35.70
CA PHE A 287 -70.93 57.37 35.83
C PHE A 287 -71.08 55.92 35.33
N PRO A 288 -70.01 55.33 34.75
CA PRO A 288 -68.71 55.92 34.46
C PRO A 288 -68.67 56.41 33.01
N GLY A 289 -68.71 57.71 32.76
CA GLY A 289 -68.44 58.25 31.41
C GLY A 289 -69.58 59.01 30.71
N ALA A 290 -70.43 59.74 31.42
CA ALA A 290 -71.30 60.73 30.79
C ALA A 290 -70.99 62.14 31.29
N GLY A 291 -70.50 63.01 30.39
CA GLY A 291 -70.40 64.44 30.60
C GLY A 291 -71.79 65.09 30.77
N ALA A 292 -71.85 66.22 31.49
CA ALA A 292 -73.12 66.85 31.84
C ALA A 292 -73.77 67.56 30.64
N PHE A 293 -75.02 67.22 30.31
CA PHE A 293 -75.84 67.96 29.33
C PHE A 293 -76.74 68.96 30.03
N THR A 294 -76.97 70.14 29.46
CA THR A 294 -77.86 71.17 30.04
C THR A 294 -78.70 71.86 28.94
N GLY A 295 -80.03 71.90 29.06
CA GLY A 295 -80.93 72.51 28.04
C GLY A 295 -82.24 73.04 28.65
N ASP A 296 -82.83 74.11 28.12
CA ASP A 296 -84.07 74.74 28.63
C ASP A 296 -85.32 73.95 28.21
N ALA A 297 -86.16 73.56 29.18
CA ALA A 297 -87.35 72.72 28.99
C ALA A 297 -88.57 73.46 28.40
N SER A 298 -88.55 74.79 28.35
CA SER A 298 -89.72 75.58 27.94
C SER A 298 -89.77 75.91 26.45
N THR A 299 -88.66 75.78 25.72
CA THR A 299 -88.54 76.18 24.30
C THR A 299 -88.16 75.04 23.35
N GLY A 300 -88.19 73.78 23.80
CA GLY A 300 -87.73 72.66 22.95
C GLY A 300 -86.27 72.82 22.51
N GLY A 301 -85.45 73.45 23.36
CA GLY A 301 -84.08 73.82 23.03
C GLY A 301 -83.17 72.61 22.86
N THR A 302 -82.62 72.45 21.65
CA THR A 302 -81.53 71.53 21.34
C THR A 302 -80.24 71.96 22.05
N ALA A 303 -79.73 71.14 22.96
CA ALA A 303 -78.47 71.40 23.65
C ALA A 303 -77.28 71.15 22.71
N ALA A 304 -76.42 72.16 22.55
CA ALA A 304 -75.14 72.05 21.86
C ALA A 304 -74.16 71.16 22.66
N ILE A 305 -73.53 70.22 21.98
CA ILE A 305 -72.57 69.26 22.52
C ILE A 305 -71.26 70.00 22.83
N ALA A 306 -70.89 70.09 24.10
CA ALA A 306 -69.58 70.58 24.53
C ALA A 306 -68.84 69.53 25.37
N ALA A 307 -68.54 68.39 24.77
CA ALA A 307 -67.37 67.55 25.09
C ALA A 307 -67.30 66.37 24.12
N ASN A 308 -66.25 66.37 23.30
CA ASN A 308 -66.01 65.54 22.14
C ASN A 308 -65.54 64.10 22.47
N SER A 309 -65.99 63.50 23.58
CA SER A 309 -65.51 62.17 24.01
C SER A 309 -66.32 61.49 25.14
N SER A 310 -67.66 61.60 25.16
CA SER A 310 -68.45 60.69 26.00
C SER A 310 -68.59 59.34 25.31
N THR A 311 -67.51 58.56 25.31
CA THR A 311 -67.54 57.15 24.92
C THR A 311 -68.54 56.45 25.84
N ILE A 312 -69.70 56.02 25.32
CA ILE A 312 -70.48 54.96 25.96
C ILE A 312 -69.67 53.68 25.79
N GLY A 313 -68.66 53.54 26.65
CA GLY A 313 -67.79 52.38 26.68
C GLY A 313 -68.48 51.25 27.43
N VAL A 314 -68.68 50.14 26.75
CA VAL A 314 -68.51 48.83 27.38
C VAL A 314 -67.02 48.74 27.75
N LEU A 315 -66.71 48.62 29.04
CA LEU A 315 -65.37 48.22 29.45
C LEU A 315 -65.30 46.72 29.20
N ASN A 316 -64.75 46.31 28.05
CA ASN A 316 -64.57 44.91 27.73
C ASN A 316 -63.46 44.32 28.61
N GLY A 317 -63.77 43.25 29.33
CA GLY A 317 -62.83 42.28 29.90
C GLY A 317 -63.18 40.89 29.39
#